data_AF-A0A1Z5LB18-F1
#
_entry.id   AF-A0A1Z5LB18-F1
#
_cell.length_a   1.000
_cell.length_b   1.000
_cell.length_c   1.000
_cell.angle_alpha   90.00
_cell.angle_beta   90.00
_cell.angle_gamma   90.00
#
_symmetry.space_group_name_H-M   'P 1'
#
loop_
_entity.id
_entity.type
_entity.pdbx_description
1 polymer ?
#
loop_
_entity_poly.entity_id
_entity_poly.type
_entity_poly.pdbx_seq_one_letter_code
_entity_poly.pdbx_strand_id
1 'polypeptide(L)'
;MPQLLPKDALLQFRERFKTLLVLGDKLPTLEMHSIEKQIVPEFVTGLIKLCNTEDSAVSRAAALLAVLGWKAGPVSPTRKYIACDFCQRNMGVWFYLPVAENKRAQENVESRKDATVDSSAPCHETSKADDKDAAEGKEPRKLKRKHEGAEKFNALSEHFAWCIWRRVNMSNQQGWEVFLESLLADSAFHKFSQDSPSVDDMYMKVHKILANLQQ
;
A
#
# COMPACT_ATOMS: atom_id res chain seq x y z
N MET A 1 -5.12 -8.44 24.79
CA MET A 1 -4.51 -8.40 23.45
C MET A 1 -3.03 -8.70 23.61
N PRO A 2 -2.37 -9.43 22.69
CA PRO A 2 -0.91 -9.43 22.66
C PRO A 2 -0.46 -7.98 22.61
N GLN A 3 0.31 -7.53 23.59
CA GLN A 3 0.82 -6.18 23.60
C GLN A 3 1.85 -6.11 22.47
N LEU A 4 1.58 -5.31 21.44
CA LEU A 4 2.61 -4.88 20.51
C LEU A 4 3.59 -4.06 21.35
N LEU A 5 4.59 -4.71 21.93
CA LEU A 5 5.58 -4.02 22.73
C LEU A 5 6.36 -3.09 21.79
N PRO A 6 6.40 -1.77 22.05
CA PRO A 6 7.06 -0.81 21.16
C PRO A 6 8.51 -1.17 20.85
N LYS A 7 9.20 -1.82 21.80
CA LYS A 7 10.60 -2.26 21.67
C LYS A 7 10.83 -3.31 20.57
N ASP A 8 9.80 -4.07 20.21
CA ASP A 8 9.89 -5.12 19.20
C ASP A 8 9.28 -4.69 17.85
N ALA A 9 8.72 -3.48 17.77
CA ALA A 9 8.00 -3.03 16.58
C ALA A 9 8.89 -3.05 15.33
N LEU A 10 10.12 -2.52 15.44
CA LEU A 10 11.07 -2.52 14.34
C LEU A 10 11.51 -3.93 13.91
N LEU A 11 11.68 -4.85 14.86
CA LEU A 11 12.02 -6.25 14.57
C LEU A 11 10.88 -6.95 13.82
N GLN A 12 9.64 -6.80 14.31
CA GLN A 12 8.45 -7.35 13.66
C GLN A 12 8.26 -6.76 12.26
N PHE A 13 8.42 -5.44 12.11
CA PHE A 13 8.37 -4.79 10.80
C PHE A 13 9.41 -5.36 9.85
N ARG A 14 10.68 -5.44 10.26
CA ARG A 14 11.77 -5.99 9.45
C ARG A 14 11.51 -7.42 9.03
N GLU A 15 11.00 -8.25 9.93
CA GLU A 15 10.64 -9.64 9.63
C GLU A 15 9.55 -9.69 8.54
N ARG A 16 8.42 -9.00 8.76
CA ARG A 16 7.32 -8.97 7.79
C ARG A 16 7.79 -8.42 6.44
N PHE A 17 8.50 -7.30 6.45
CA PHE A 17 9.06 -6.65 5.27
C PHE A 17 9.98 -7.57 4.47
N LYS A 18 10.95 -8.21 5.13
CA LYS A 18 11.89 -9.15 4.49
C LYS A 18 11.17 -10.30 3.80
N THR A 19 10.15 -10.87 4.44
CA THR A 19 9.40 -11.99 3.83
C THR A 19 8.61 -11.54 2.59
N LEU A 20 8.03 -10.33 2.62
CA LEU A 20 7.27 -9.78 1.50
C LEU A 20 8.15 -9.47 0.28
N LEU A 21 9.40 -9.03 0.49
CA LEU A 21 10.34 -8.78 -0.61
C LEU A 21 10.60 -10.03 -1.47
N VAL A 22 10.49 -11.24 -0.90
CA VAL A 22 10.62 -12.52 -1.65
C VAL A 22 9.52 -12.68 -2.71
N LEU A 23 8.39 -12.00 -2.55
CA LEU A 23 7.31 -12.02 -3.53
C LEU A 23 7.65 -11.18 -4.76
N GLY A 24 8.48 -10.14 -4.61
CA GLY A 24 8.96 -9.27 -5.68
C GLY A 24 7.81 -8.56 -6.40
N ASP A 25 7.90 -8.52 -7.73
CA ASP A 25 6.89 -7.91 -8.61
C ASP A 25 5.50 -8.54 -8.54
N LYS A 26 5.37 -9.72 -7.91
CA LYS A 26 4.09 -10.41 -7.69
C LYS A 26 3.31 -9.85 -6.50
N LEU A 27 3.86 -8.86 -5.77
CA LEU A 27 3.09 -8.15 -4.77
C LEU A 27 1.89 -7.45 -5.42
N PRO A 28 0.75 -7.38 -4.72
CA PRO A 28 -0.42 -6.69 -5.24
C PRO A 28 -0.24 -5.17 -5.19
N THR A 29 -0.78 -4.49 -6.19
CA THR A 29 -0.99 -3.05 -6.16
C THR A 29 -2.02 -2.74 -5.09
N LEU A 30 -1.66 -1.85 -4.17
CA LEU A 30 -2.48 -1.53 -3.01
C LEU A 30 -3.52 -0.46 -3.35
N GLU A 31 -4.71 -0.63 -2.81
CA GLU A 31 -5.70 0.44 -2.69
C GLU A 31 -5.49 1.15 -1.35
N MET A 32 -5.16 2.43 -1.41
CA MET A 32 -4.67 3.18 -0.26
C MET A 32 -5.63 4.29 0.23
N HIS A 33 -6.77 4.50 -0.43
CA HIS A 33 -7.73 5.58 -0.14
C HIS A 33 -8.12 5.70 1.35
N SER A 34 -8.20 4.58 2.09
CA SER A 34 -8.58 4.57 3.50
C SER A 34 -7.45 4.94 4.47
N ILE A 35 -6.18 4.96 4.02
CA ILE A 35 -4.99 5.14 4.87
C ILE A 35 -3.99 6.18 4.35
N GLU A 36 -4.16 6.68 3.12
CA GLU A 36 -3.31 7.71 2.49
C GLU A 36 -3.14 8.97 3.34
N LYS A 37 -4.17 9.35 4.10
CA LYS A 37 -4.12 10.55 4.95
C LYS A 37 -3.21 10.41 6.17
N GLN A 38 -2.88 9.18 6.56
CA GLN A 38 -2.13 8.91 7.79
C GLN A 38 -0.74 8.33 7.50
N ILE A 39 -0.62 7.49 6.46
CA ILE A 39 0.67 6.96 6.02
C ILE A 39 1.19 7.81 4.88
N VAL A 40 1.92 8.88 5.21
CA VAL A 40 2.53 9.75 4.22
C VAL A 40 3.73 9.08 3.52
N PRO A 41 4.02 9.41 2.26
CA PRO A 41 5.10 8.78 1.50
C PRO A 41 6.47 8.82 2.18
N GLU A 42 6.76 9.90 2.91
CA GLU A 42 8.03 10.12 3.62
C GLU A 42 8.25 9.06 4.71
N PHE A 43 7.18 8.65 5.41
CA PHE A 43 7.25 7.58 6.41
C PHE A 43 7.59 6.25 5.75
N VAL A 44 6.96 5.94 4.61
CA VAL A 44 7.24 4.71 3.87
C VAL A 44 8.70 4.68 3.42
N THR A 45 9.21 5.77 2.86
CA THR A 45 10.62 5.89 2.45
C THR A 45 11.57 5.74 3.63
N GLY A 46 11.29 6.38 4.77
CA GLY A 46 12.10 6.24 5.99
C GLY A 46 12.15 4.80 6.51
N LEU A 47 11.00 4.11 6.50
CA LEU A 47 10.91 2.71 6.91
C LEU A 47 11.69 1.76 5.98
N ILE A 48 11.67 2.02 4.66
CA ILE A 48 12.46 1.25 3.68
C ILE A 48 13.97 1.45 3.93
N LYS A 49 14.40 2.70 4.18
CA LYS A 49 15.80 3.03 4.51
C LYS A 49 16.27 2.37 5.80
N LEU A 50 15.41 2.28 6.83
CA LEU A 50 15.71 1.55 8.08
C LEU A 50 15.99 0.06 7.88
N CYS A 51 15.59 -0.49 6.73
CA CYS A 51 15.86 -1.87 6.31
C CYS A 51 17.04 -1.97 5.32
N ASN A 52 17.80 -0.89 5.08
CA ASN A 52 18.90 -0.82 4.12
C ASN A 52 18.50 -1.33 2.73
N THR A 53 17.28 -1.02 2.30
CA THR A 53 16.71 -1.45 1.03
C THR A 53 16.48 -0.24 0.14
N GLU A 54 16.61 -0.40 -1.19
CA GLU A 54 16.33 0.68 -2.14
C GLU A 54 14.83 1.00 -2.20
N ASP A 55 14.53 2.27 -2.40
CA ASP A 55 13.16 2.72 -2.61
C ASP A 55 12.68 2.38 -4.03
N SER A 56 11.69 1.51 -4.10
CA SER A 56 11.12 0.95 -5.33
C SER A 56 9.64 0.70 -5.12
N ALA A 57 8.88 0.51 -6.21
CA ALA A 57 7.46 0.19 -6.09
C ALA A 57 7.21 -1.10 -5.27
N VAL A 58 8.09 -2.10 -5.39
CA VAL A 58 8.02 -3.36 -4.64
C VAL A 58 8.29 -3.12 -3.15
N SER A 59 9.35 -2.39 -2.81
CA SER A 59 9.67 -2.09 -1.41
C SER A 59 8.62 -1.18 -0.77
N ARG A 60 8.03 -0.23 -1.49
CA ARG A 60 6.87 0.54 -1.00
C ARG A 60 5.66 -0.34 -0.70
N ALA A 61 5.27 -1.21 -1.62
CA ALA A 61 4.16 -2.14 -1.39
C ALA A 61 4.45 -3.09 -0.20
N ALA A 62 5.67 -3.61 -0.11
CA ALA A 62 6.09 -4.45 1.00
C ALA A 62 6.08 -3.72 2.34
N ALA A 63 6.55 -2.47 2.39
CA ALA A 63 6.58 -1.67 3.61
C ALA A 63 5.15 -1.38 4.11
N LEU A 64 4.25 -1.00 3.20
CA LEU A 64 2.85 -0.75 3.53
C LEU A 64 2.15 -2.02 4.05
N LEU A 65 2.29 -3.14 3.35
CA LEU A 65 1.77 -4.42 3.79
C LEU A 65 2.33 -4.83 5.16
N ALA A 66 3.63 -4.62 5.38
CA ALA A 66 4.27 -4.92 6.65
C ALA A 66 3.76 -4.03 7.80
N VAL A 67 3.50 -2.73 7.58
CA VAL A 67 2.87 -1.87 8.60
C VAL A 67 1.47 -2.36 8.94
N LEU A 68 0.74 -2.85 7.94
CA LEU A 68 -0.63 -3.35 8.07
C LEU A 68 -0.69 -4.82 8.53
N GLY A 69 0.41 -5.40 9.03
CA GLY A 69 0.40 -6.73 9.65
C GLY A 69 0.46 -7.92 8.69
N TRP A 70 0.70 -7.67 7.40
CA TRP A 70 0.85 -8.74 6.42
C TRP A 70 2.31 -9.19 6.31
N LYS A 71 2.51 -10.48 6.06
CA LYS A 71 3.79 -11.11 5.72
C LYS A 71 3.60 -12.07 4.56
N ALA A 72 4.69 -12.55 3.95
CA ALA A 72 4.54 -13.66 3.01
C ALA A 72 4.05 -14.91 3.77
N GLY A 73 3.02 -15.56 3.23
CA GLY A 73 2.56 -16.85 3.71
C GLY A 73 3.55 -17.97 3.36
N PRO A 74 3.35 -19.19 3.86
CA PRO A 74 4.16 -20.34 3.48
C PRO A 74 4.18 -20.46 1.94
N VAL A 75 5.36 -20.27 1.36
CA VAL A 75 5.52 -20.20 -0.09
C VAL A 75 5.40 -21.62 -0.64
N SER A 76 4.27 -21.92 -1.27
CA SER A 76 4.18 -23.06 -2.17
C SER A 76 4.91 -22.72 -3.47
N PRO A 77 5.62 -23.67 -4.11
CA PRO A 77 6.23 -23.45 -5.42
C PRO A 77 5.23 -22.94 -6.46
N THR A 78 3.96 -23.34 -6.34
CA THR A 78 2.91 -23.06 -7.32
C THR A 78 2.06 -21.85 -6.96
N ARG A 79 2.04 -21.42 -5.68
CA ARG A 79 1.11 -20.39 -5.21
C ARG A 79 1.76 -19.51 -4.16
N LYS A 80 1.75 -18.20 -4.44
CA LYS A 80 2.26 -17.16 -3.55
C LYS A 80 1.11 -16.52 -2.78
N TYR A 81 1.28 -16.41 -1.47
CA TYR A 81 0.28 -15.87 -0.56
C TYR A 81 0.88 -14.77 0.30
N ILE A 82 0.03 -13.86 0.76
CA ILE A 82 0.28 -13.05 1.95
C ILE A 82 -0.61 -13.55 3.09
N ALA A 83 -0.11 -13.45 4.31
CA ALA A 83 -0.77 -13.89 5.51
C ALA A 83 -0.74 -12.78 6.56
N CYS A 84 -1.84 -12.56 7.29
CA CYS A 84 -1.84 -11.70 8.46
C CYS A 84 -1.20 -12.43 9.65
N ASP A 85 -0.27 -11.78 10.33
CA ASP A 85 0.44 -12.34 11.49
C ASP A 85 -0.44 -12.55 12.74
N PHE A 86 -1.54 -11.80 12.83
CA PHE A 86 -2.47 -11.87 13.94
C PHE A 86 -3.68 -12.74 13.61
N CYS A 87 -4.43 -12.38 12.57
CA CYS A 87 -5.69 -13.06 12.25
C CYS A 87 -5.52 -14.30 11.37
N GLN A 88 -4.29 -14.62 10.94
CA GLN A 88 -3.95 -15.79 10.12
C GLN A 88 -4.72 -15.88 8.78
N ARG A 89 -5.36 -14.79 8.35
CA ARG A 89 -6.03 -14.73 7.05
C ARG A 89 -5.00 -14.81 5.94
N ASN A 90 -5.22 -15.73 4.99
CA ASN A 90 -4.36 -15.96 3.84
C ASN A 90 -5.02 -15.43 2.56
N MET A 91 -4.28 -14.65 1.78
CA MET A 91 -4.74 -14.07 0.51
C MET A 91 -3.78 -14.46 -0.61
N GLY A 92 -4.31 -15.02 -1.70
CA GLY A 92 -3.52 -15.34 -2.89
C GLY A 92 -3.19 -14.08 -3.67
N VAL A 93 -1.92 -13.83 -3.98
CA VAL A 93 -1.52 -12.58 -4.65
C VAL A 93 -1.98 -12.50 -6.11
N TRP A 94 -2.30 -13.64 -6.73
CA TRP A 94 -2.75 -13.74 -8.13
C TRP A 94 -4.19 -13.23 -8.36
N PHE A 95 -4.95 -12.96 -7.29
CA PHE A 95 -6.29 -12.35 -7.41
C PHE A 95 -6.24 -10.85 -7.70
N TYR A 96 -5.06 -10.23 -7.61
CA TYR A 96 -4.89 -8.78 -7.61
C TYR A 96 -3.91 -8.34 -8.69
N LEU A 97 -4.04 -7.08 -9.11
CA LEU A 97 -3.15 -6.47 -10.08
C LEU A 97 -1.71 -6.39 -9.52
N PRO A 98 -0.69 -6.99 -10.15
CA PRO A 98 0.67 -6.96 -9.63
C PRO A 98 1.30 -5.55 -9.76
N VAL A 99 2.22 -5.22 -8.86
CA VAL A 99 2.92 -3.93 -8.83
C VAL A 99 3.66 -3.63 -10.15
N ALA A 100 4.20 -4.64 -10.83
CA ALA A 100 4.91 -4.46 -12.09
C ALA A 100 4.02 -4.00 -13.26
N GLU A 101 2.72 -4.31 -13.26
CA GLU A 101 1.81 -3.96 -14.35
C GLU A 101 1.29 -2.52 -14.25
N ASN A 102 1.27 -1.94 -13.04
CA ASN A 102 0.83 -0.56 -12.83
C ASN A 102 1.76 0.48 -13.52
N LYS A 103 3.06 0.16 -13.67
CA LYS A 103 4.02 1.02 -14.39
C LYS A 103 3.62 1.24 -15.86
N ARG A 104 3.17 0.18 -16.55
CA ARG A 104 2.79 0.23 -17.96
C ARG A 104 1.47 0.97 -18.20
N ALA A 105 0.57 0.95 -17.22
CA ALA A 105 -0.72 1.64 -17.31
C ALA A 105 -0.57 3.17 -17.14
N GLN A 106 0.33 3.62 -16.25
CA GLN A 106 0.56 5.06 -16.04
C GLN A 106 1.28 5.73 -17.23
N GLU A 107 2.29 5.07 -17.82
CA GLU A 107 3.00 5.59 -19.01
C GLU A 107 2.06 5.77 -20.23
N ASN A 108 1.02 4.92 -20.34
CA ASN A 108 0.08 4.95 -21.46
C ASN A 108 -1.04 6.00 -21.28
N VAL A 109 -1.28 6.47 -20.05
CA VAL A 109 -2.24 7.55 -19.75
C VAL A 109 -1.59 8.93 -19.95
N GLU A 110 -0.30 9.08 -19.62
CA GLU A 110 0.48 10.29 -19.94
C GLU A 110 0.51 10.55 -21.46
N SER A 111 0.60 9.47 -22.25
CA SER A 111 0.66 9.51 -23.72
C SER A 111 -0.67 9.88 -24.42
N ARG A 112 -1.79 9.99 -23.69
CA ARG A 112 -3.14 10.24 -24.25
C ARG A 112 -3.75 11.58 -23.85
N LYS A 113 -3.08 12.39 -23.03
CA LYS A 113 -3.61 13.69 -22.58
C LYS A 113 -3.32 14.85 -23.53
N ASP A 114 -2.69 14.60 -24.68
CA ASP A 114 -2.25 15.66 -25.62
C ASP A 114 -2.95 15.58 -26.99
N ALA A 115 -4.23 15.19 -27.01
CA ALA A 115 -5.08 15.30 -28.19
C ALA A 115 -6.46 15.85 -27.82
N THR A 116 -6.54 17.16 -27.57
CA THR A 116 -7.78 17.92 -27.78
C THR A 116 -8.00 18.09 -29.28
N VAL A 117 -9.05 17.50 -29.84
CA VAL A 117 -9.81 18.09 -30.96
C VAL A 117 -11.29 17.74 -30.83
N ASP A 118 -12.05 18.82 -30.72
CA ASP A 118 -13.48 19.03 -30.91
C ASP A 118 -14.06 18.32 -32.15
N SER A 119 -15.23 17.69 -32.01
CA SER A 119 -16.24 17.67 -33.08
C SER A 119 -17.58 17.16 -32.58
N SER A 120 -18.58 17.98 -32.92
CA SER A 120 -19.99 17.84 -32.59
C SER A 120 -20.73 16.90 -33.57
N ALA A 121 -21.92 16.49 -33.13
CA ALA A 121 -23.11 16.12 -33.91
C ALA A 121 -23.34 14.61 -34.22
N PRO A 122 -24.56 14.22 -34.67
CA PRO A 122 -25.58 13.62 -33.82
C PRO A 122 -26.07 12.24 -34.35
N CYS A 123 -26.79 11.45 -33.54
CA CYS A 123 -27.44 10.24 -34.05
C CYS A 123 -28.89 10.14 -33.58
N HIS A 124 -29.75 9.97 -34.59
CA HIS A 124 -31.21 9.95 -34.60
C HIS A 124 -31.81 8.67 -33.99
N GLU A 125 -33.09 8.79 -33.61
CA GLU A 125 -34.00 7.82 -33.00
C GLU A 125 -34.34 6.54 -33.80
N THR A 126 -35.04 5.63 -33.08
CA THR A 126 -36.02 4.57 -33.46
C THR A 126 -35.53 3.16 -33.08
N SER A 127 -36.30 2.26 -32.44
CA SER A 127 -37.73 2.16 -32.13
C SER A 127 -38.01 1.04 -31.09
N LYS A 128 -39.10 1.25 -30.32
CA LYS A 128 -39.98 0.38 -29.51
C LYS A 128 -39.80 -1.16 -29.50
N ALA A 129 -39.99 -1.76 -28.31
CA ALA A 129 -41.06 -2.73 -28.02
C ALA A 129 -41.14 -3.07 -26.51
N ASP A 130 -42.30 -2.80 -25.90
CA ASP A 130 -42.80 -3.46 -24.67
C ASP A 130 -43.60 -4.72 -25.09
N ASP A 131 -43.46 -5.85 -24.39
CA ASP A 131 -44.47 -6.42 -23.47
C ASP A 131 -44.12 -7.87 -23.03
N LYS A 132 -44.70 -8.23 -21.88
CA LYS A 132 -44.55 -9.42 -21.01
C LYS A 132 -44.76 -10.79 -21.67
N ASP A 133 -44.08 -11.82 -21.15
CA ASP A 133 -44.78 -12.90 -20.42
C ASP A 133 -43.85 -13.83 -19.61
N ALA A 134 -44.45 -14.44 -18.60
CA ALA A 134 -43.84 -15.28 -17.57
C ALA A 134 -43.58 -16.74 -18.03
N ALA A 135 -42.49 -17.35 -17.56
CA ALA A 135 -42.48 -18.72 -17.03
C ALA A 135 -41.09 -19.16 -16.53
N GLU A 136 -41.16 -19.99 -15.51
CA GLU A 136 -40.14 -20.69 -14.74
C GLU A 136 -38.93 -21.26 -15.51
N GLY A 137 -37.75 -20.99 -14.97
CA GLY A 137 -36.53 -21.73 -15.28
C GLY A 137 -35.46 -21.42 -14.24
N LYS A 138 -35.36 -22.25 -13.20
CA LYS A 138 -34.24 -22.22 -12.23
C LYS A 138 -32.95 -22.62 -12.95
N GLU A 139 -32.28 -21.66 -13.57
CA GLU A 139 -30.88 -21.83 -13.97
C GLU A 139 -29.95 -21.62 -12.75
N PRO A 140 -28.91 -22.46 -12.60
CA PRO A 140 -27.92 -22.26 -11.56
C PRO A 140 -27.20 -20.93 -11.85
N ARG A 141 -27.27 -19.99 -10.89
CA ARG A 141 -26.45 -18.78 -10.88
C ARG A 141 -24.99 -19.21 -11.00
N LYS A 142 -24.47 -19.19 -12.23
CA LYS A 142 -23.04 -19.27 -12.51
C LYS A 142 -22.41 -18.08 -11.80
N LEU A 143 -21.79 -18.33 -10.64
CA LEU A 143 -20.83 -17.42 -10.04
C LEU A 143 -19.80 -17.12 -11.12
N LYS A 144 -19.93 -15.94 -11.75
CA LYS A 144 -18.93 -15.39 -12.65
C LYS A 144 -17.59 -15.51 -11.93
N ARG A 145 -16.69 -16.34 -12.47
CA ARG A 145 -15.30 -16.41 -12.01
C ARG A 145 -14.75 -14.99 -12.10
N LYS A 146 -14.49 -14.44 -10.93
CA LYS A 146 -13.96 -13.10 -10.72
C LYS A 146 -12.68 -12.96 -11.54
N HIS A 147 -12.62 -11.90 -12.33
CA HIS A 147 -11.53 -11.58 -13.23
C HIS A 147 -10.19 -11.68 -12.48
N GLU A 148 -9.30 -12.57 -12.91
CA GLU A 148 -7.93 -12.63 -12.37
C GLU A 148 -7.26 -11.27 -12.61
N GLY A 149 -6.60 -10.73 -11.58
CA GLY A 149 -5.73 -9.56 -11.69
C GLY A 149 -6.39 -8.19 -11.93
N ALA A 150 -7.73 -8.06 -11.89
CA ALA A 150 -8.36 -6.77 -12.19
C ALA A 150 -8.46 -5.81 -10.99
N GLU A 151 -8.39 -6.32 -9.76
CA GLU A 151 -8.65 -5.52 -8.56
C GLU A 151 -7.36 -5.14 -7.83
N LYS A 152 -7.34 -3.94 -7.26
CA LYS A 152 -6.32 -3.53 -6.29
C LYS A 152 -6.59 -4.20 -4.94
N PHE A 153 -5.55 -4.45 -4.17
CA PHE A 153 -5.66 -5.07 -2.85
C PHE A 153 -5.91 -4.02 -1.77
N ASN A 154 -7.05 -4.11 -1.10
CA ASN A 154 -7.35 -3.28 0.06
C ASN A 154 -6.87 -3.99 1.34
N ALA A 155 -5.66 -3.63 1.78
CA ALA A 155 -4.98 -4.35 2.84
C ALA A 155 -5.71 -4.32 4.21
N LEU A 156 -6.51 -3.29 4.48
CA LEU A 156 -7.28 -3.21 5.73
C LEU A 156 -8.57 -4.01 5.70
N SER A 157 -9.36 -3.90 4.62
CA SER A 157 -10.65 -4.58 4.52
C SER A 157 -10.53 -6.10 4.43
N GLU A 158 -9.36 -6.57 3.95
CA GLU A 158 -9.05 -7.98 3.78
C GLU A 158 -8.64 -8.70 5.07
N HIS A 159 -8.49 -8.00 6.19
CA HIS A 159 -8.42 -8.67 7.49
C HIS A 159 -9.78 -9.24 7.92
N PHE A 160 -9.77 -10.23 8.82
CA PHE A 160 -11.00 -10.59 9.54
C PHE A 160 -11.49 -9.42 10.41
N ALA A 161 -12.80 -9.33 10.63
CA ALA A 161 -13.42 -8.25 11.43
C ALA A 161 -12.88 -8.15 12.86
N TRP A 162 -12.40 -9.26 13.42
CA TRP A 162 -11.83 -9.33 14.77
C TRP A 162 -10.33 -9.02 14.83
N CYS A 163 -9.67 -8.76 13.70
CA CYS A 163 -8.24 -8.51 13.62
C CYS A 163 -7.84 -7.18 14.31
N ILE A 164 -6.73 -7.17 15.06
CA ILE A 164 -6.22 -5.95 15.72
C ILE A 164 -5.88 -4.85 14.72
N TRP A 165 -5.43 -5.22 13.52
CA TRP A 165 -5.12 -4.27 12.44
C TRP A 165 -6.38 -3.56 11.91
N ARG A 166 -7.59 -4.06 12.20
CA ARG A 166 -8.85 -3.42 11.78
C ARG A 166 -9.63 -2.82 12.95
N ARG A 167 -9.53 -3.42 14.14
CA ARG A 167 -10.29 -2.97 15.32
C ARG A 167 -9.73 -1.69 15.90
N VAL A 168 -10.62 -0.80 16.30
CA VAL A 168 -10.29 0.37 17.11
C VAL A 168 -10.16 -0.02 18.58
N ASN A 169 -9.19 0.59 19.27
CA ASN A 169 -8.98 0.47 20.70
C ASN A 169 -9.82 1.52 21.48
N MET A 170 -9.63 1.61 22.80
CA MET A 170 -10.35 2.58 23.64
C MET A 170 -9.98 4.04 23.35
N SER A 171 -8.81 4.28 22.74
CA SER A 171 -8.35 5.60 22.30
C SER A 171 -8.78 5.92 20.86
N ASN A 172 -9.69 5.13 20.29
CA ASN A 172 -10.14 5.24 18.89
C ASN A 172 -9.02 5.07 17.85
N GLN A 173 -7.94 4.36 18.20
CA GLN A 173 -6.85 4.03 17.29
C GLN A 173 -6.94 2.57 16.82
N GLN A 174 -6.61 2.32 15.56
CA GLN A 174 -6.45 0.98 15.00
C GLN A 174 -5.05 0.42 15.32
N GLY A 175 -4.90 -0.91 15.32
CA GLY A 175 -3.62 -1.54 15.66
C GLY A 175 -2.44 -1.13 14.76
N TRP A 176 -2.70 -0.81 13.49
CA TRP A 176 -1.66 -0.34 12.58
C TRP A 176 -1.20 1.08 12.87
N GLU A 177 -2.08 1.94 13.40
CA GLU A 177 -1.74 3.32 13.81
C GLU A 177 -0.77 3.26 14.99
N VAL A 178 -1.13 2.50 16.03
CA VAL A 178 -0.27 2.29 17.21
C VAL A 178 1.08 1.68 16.82
N PHE A 179 1.07 0.74 15.86
CA PHE A 179 2.29 0.12 15.37
C PHE A 179 3.17 1.09 14.58
N LEU A 180 2.57 1.90 13.70
CA LEU A 180 3.28 2.93 12.95
C LEU A 180 3.87 3.98 13.89
N GLU A 181 3.11 4.48 14.86
CA GLU A 181 3.60 5.41 15.88
C GLU A 181 4.80 4.82 16.63
N SER A 182 4.74 3.53 16.99
CA SER A 182 5.86 2.83 17.64
C SER A 182 7.11 2.74 16.75
N LEU A 183 6.95 2.55 15.44
CA LEU A 183 8.06 2.54 14.49
C LEU A 183 8.68 3.93 14.31
N LEU A 184 7.84 4.97 14.25
CA LEU A 184 8.29 6.34 14.04
C LEU A 184 8.93 6.95 15.29
N ALA A 185 8.51 6.51 16.48
CA ALA A 185 9.11 6.92 17.75
C ALA A 185 10.50 6.30 17.99
N ASP A 186 10.92 5.30 17.20
CA ASP A 186 12.26 4.75 17.29
C ASP A 186 13.30 5.81 16.88
N SER A 187 14.28 6.06 17.76
CA SER A 187 15.39 6.99 17.53
C SER A 187 16.14 6.74 16.21
N ALA A 188 16.15 5.50 15.71
CA ALA A 188 16.73 5.18 14.41
C ALA A 188 15.98 5.88 13.27
N PHE A 189 14.65 5.99 13.35
CA PHE A 189 13.85 6.69 12.36
C PHE A 189 14.16 8.20 12.35
N HIS A 190 14.32 8.81 13.53
CA HIS A 190 14.65 10.22 13.66
C HIS A 190 16.00 10.59 13.05
N LYS A 191 17.02 9.70 13.10
CA LYS A 191 18.31 9.92 12.43
C LYS A 191 18.16 10.08 10.91
N PHE A 192 17.28 9.30 10.29
CA PHE A 192 17.03 9.38 8.84
C PHE A 192 16.13 10.55 8.45
N SER A 193 15.30 11.05 9.37
CA SER A 193 14.49 12.25 9.15
C SER A 193 15.30 13.55 9.24
N GLN A 194 16.47 13.53 9.89
CA GLN A 194 17.37 14.68 10.07
C GLN A 194 18.46 14.81 8.99
N ASP A 195 18.44 13.98 7.95
CA ASP A 195 19.31 14.17 6.78
C ASP A 195 18.88 15.36 5.90
N SER A 196 17.84 16.11 6.30
CA SER A 196 17.68 17.50 5.85
C SER A 196 18.57 18.40 6.71
N PRO A 197 19.42 19.26 6.12
CA PRO A 197 20.28 20.14 6.91
C PRO A 197 19.39 20.96 7.84
N SER A 198 19.58 20.76 9.15
CA SER A 198 18.96 21.59 10.17
C SER A 198 19.22 23.05 9.84
N VAL A 199 18.21 23.90 10.03
CA VAL A 199 18.34 25.36 9.89
C VAL A 199 19.54 25.86 10.71
N ASP A 200 19.76 25.29 11.90
CA ASP A 200 20.91 25.61 12.75
C ASP A 200 22.26 25.19 12.12
N ASP A 201 22.33 24.05 11.45
CA ASP A 201 23.55 23.61 10.75
C ASP A 201 23.84 24.50 9.52
N MET A 202 22.79 25.03 8.90
CA MET A 202 22.89 26.01 7.82
C MET A 202 23.36 27.38 8.35
N TYR A 203 22.82 27.86 9.47
CA TYR A 203 23.27 29.10 10.13
C TYR A 203 24.73 29.00 10.57
N MET A 204 25.15 27.87 11.13
CA MET A 204 26.55 27.65 11.54
C MET A 204 27.50 27.64 10.34
N LYS A 205 27.10 27.07 9.20
CA LYS A 205 27.89 27.11 7.95
C LYS A 205 28.00 28.51 7.38
N VAL A 206 26.90 29.28 7.36
CA VAL A 206 26.90 30.67 6.88
C VAL A 206 27.78 31.55 7.76
N HIS A 207 27.67 31.46 9.09
CA HIS A 207 28.52 32.21 10.00
C HIS A 207 30.00 31.87 9.85
N LYS A 208 30.34 30.59 9.63
CA LYS A 208 31.72 30.16 9.40
C LYS A 208 32.28 30.69 8.07
N ILE A 209 31.46 30.77 7.02
CA ILE A 209 31.86 31.38 5.74
C ILE A 209 32.07 32.89 5.89
N LEU A 210 31.16 33.59 6.56
CA LEU A 210 31.27 35.03 6.80
C LEU A 210 32.50 35.39 7.65
N ALA A 211 32.84 34.57 8.65
CA ALA A 211 34.04 34.77 9.48
C ALA A 211 35.35 34.60 8.69
N ASN A 212 35.38 33.71 7.69
CA ASN A 212 36.55 33.49 6.85
C ASN A 212 36.73 34.56 5.75
N LEU A 213 35.69 35.35 5.46
CA LEU A 213 35.74 36.45 4.49
C LEU A 213 36.16 37.79 5.13
N GLN A 214 36.32 37.82 6.45
CA GLN A 214 36.73 39.00 7.22
C GLN A 214 38.20 38.96 7.68
N GLN A 215 38.97 37.97 7.23
CA GLN A 215 40.44 37.89 7.39
C GLN A 215 41.12 38.16 6.04
#